data_AF-A0A432V734-F1
#
_entry.id   AF-A0A432V734-F1
#
_cell.length_a   1.000
_cell.length_b   1.000
_cell.length_c   1.000
_cell.angle_alpha   90.00
_cell.angle_beta   90.00
_cell.angle_gamma   90.00
#
_symmetry.space_group_name_H-M   'P 1'
#
loop_
_entity.id
_entity.type
_entity.pdbx_description
1 polymer ?
#
loop_
_entity_poly.entity_id
_entity_poly.type
_entity_poly.pdbx_seq_one_letter_code
_entity_poly.pdbx_strand_id
1 'polypeptide(L)'
;MPPAPISITIKVPPRAHQRLHEMAKPRGYTTTAYAQLLFDAAFAARVGQERDDPISDAELDEQVRLVFACAGQGDAAAIAKATGVPAARVDRILQALRDRRKRR
;
A
#
# COMPACT_ATOMS: atom_id res chain seq x y z
N MET A 1 19.63 -13.73 -16.42
CA MET A 1 18.97 -12.85 -17.41
C MET A 1 17.88 -12.07 -16.71
N PRO A 2 17.79 -10.74 -16.82
CA PRO A 2 16.63 -10.01 -16.34
C PRO A 2 15.38 -10.49 -17.10
N PRO A 3 14.20 -10.55 -16.44
CA PRO A 3 12.97 -10.96 -17.10
C PRO A 3 12.64 -10.03 -18.26
N ALA A 4 12.11 -10.60 -19.35
CA ALA A 4 11.73 -9.81 -20.52
C ALA A 4 10.61 -8.82 -20.19
N PRO A 5 10.60 -7.61 -20.78
CA PRO A 5 9.55 -6.63 -20.52
C PRO A 5 8.20 -7.16 -21.00
N ILE A 6 7.20 -7.11 -20.11
CA ILE A 6 5.81 -7.45 -20.43
C ILE A 6 5.15 -6.17 -20.97
N SER A 7 4.59 -6.25 -22.18
CA SER A 7 3.87 -5.13 -22.80
C SER A 7 2.38 -5.21 -22.53
N ILE A 8 1.77 -4.08 -22.17
CA ILE A 8 0.32 -3.95 -22.00
C ILE A 8 -0.18 -2.99 -23.07
N THR A 9 -1.15 -3.42 -23.88
CA THR A 9 -1.78 -2.57 -24.89
C THR A 9 -3.11 -2.06 -24.38
N ILE A 10 -3.26 -0.73 -24.31
CA ILE A 10 -4.51 -0.08 -23.90
C ILE A 10 -5.09 0.71 -25.07
N LYS A 11 -6.42 0.62 -25.24
CA LYS A 11 -7.16 1.47 -26.18
C LYS A 11 -7.67 2.68 -25.42
N VAL A 12 -7.28 3.87 -25.84
CA VAL A 12 -7.72 5.13 -25.21
C VAL A 12 -8.62 5.93 -26.16
N PRO A 13 -9.60 6.67 -25.65
CA PRO A 13 -10.40 7.59 -26.47
C PRO A 13 -9.51 8.65 -27.15
N PRO A 14 -9.85 9.11 -28.37
CA PRO A 14 -9.07 10.11 -29.09
C PRO A 14 -8.82 11.40 -28.30
N ARG A 15 -9.83 11.86 -27.53
CA ARG A 15 -9.72 13.03 -26.66
C ARG A 15 -8.67 12.86 -25.56
N ALA A 16 -8.57 11.67 -24.98
CA ALA A 16 -7.58 11.38 -23.93
C ALA A 16 -6.15 11.40 -24.50
N HIS A 17 -5.95 10.80 -25.68
CA HIS A 17 -4.66 10.85 -26.37
C HIS A 17 -4.24 12.29 -26.70
N GLN A 18 -5.17 13.11 -27.21
CA GLN A 18 -4.90 14.52 -27.51
C GLN A 18 -4.47 15.30 -26.27
N ARG A 19 -5.19 15.14 -25.15
CA ARG A 19 -4.84 15.79 -23.87
C ARG A 19 -3.48 15.34 -23.35
N LEU A 20 -3.16 14.06 -23.44
CA LEU A 20 -1.85 13.54 -23.06
C LEU A 20 -0.74 14.17 -23.90
N HIS A 21 -0.96 14.32 -25.21
CA HIS A 21 0.00 14.97 -26.10
C HIS A 21 0.21 16.46 -25.73
N GLU A 22 -0.87 17.21 -25.50
CA GLU A 22 -0.82 18.62 -25.07
C GLU A 22 -0.04 18.79 -23.75
N MET A 23 -0.20 17.86 -22.81
CA MET A 23 0.47 17.87 -21.52
C MET A 23 1.94 17.40 -21.57
N ALA A 24 2.27 16.51 -22.52
CA ALA A 24 3.61 15.94 -22.67
C ALA A 24 4.56 16.90 -23.40
N LYS A 25 4.07 17.56 -24.46
CA LYS A 25 4.84 18.46 -25.33
C LYS A 25 5.62 19.55 -24.59
N PRO A 26 5.04 20.36 -23.67
CA PRO A 26 5.79 21.41 -22.97
C PRO A 26 6.82 20.85 -21.98
N ARG A 27 6.74 19.55 -21.64
CA ARG A 27 7.64 18.87 -20.72
C ARG A 27 8.71 18.03 -21.43
N GLY A 28 8.77 18.08 -22.76
CA GLY A 28 9.76 17.34 -23.57
C GLY A 28 9.51 15.83 -23.64
N TYR A 29 8.33 15.34 -23.25
CA TYR A 29 7.99 13.92 -23.30
C TYR A 29 7.26 13.57 -24.60
N THR A 30 7.45 12.33 -25.08
CA THR A 30 6.52 11.72 -26.03
C THR A 30 5.20 11.38 -25.34
N THR A 31 4.10 11.30 -26.08
CA THR A 31 2.80 10.93 -25.51
C THR A 31 2.86 9.59 -24.78
N THR A 32 3.57 8.60 -25.34
CA THR A 32 3.73 7.27 -24.74
C THR A 32 4.57 7.30 -23.46
N ALA A 33 5.70 8.00 -23.47
CA ALA A 33 6.55 8.13 -22.28
C ALA A 33 5.81 8.83 -21.13
N TYR A 34 5.02 9.86 -21.47
CA TYR A 34 4.23 10.58 -20.48
C TYR A 34 3.07 9.73 -19.94
N ALA A 35 2.42 8.92 -20.78
CA ALA A 35 1.39 7.98 -20.35
C ALA A 35 1.95 6.89 -19.41
N GLN A 36 3.14 6.35 -19.71
CA GLN A 36 3.82 5.40 -18.84
C GLN A 36 4.12 6.01 -17.47
N LEU A 37 4.66 7.23 -17.43
CA LEU A 37 4.94 7.95 -16.19
C LEU A 37 3.69 8.12 -15.32
N LEU A 38 2.57 8.52 -15.93
CA LEU A 38 1.30 8.68 -15.22
C LEU A 38 0.75 7.34 -14.72
N PHE A 39 0.88 6.27 -15.51
CA PHE A 39 0.47 4.93 -15.11
C PHE A 39 1.27 4.46 -13.89
N ASP A 40 2.60 4.59 -13.93
CA ASP A 40 3.48 4.17 -12.85
C ASP A 40 3.19 4.96 -11.56
N ALA A 41 2.99 6.29 -11.67
CA ALA A 41 2.63 7.13 -10.55
C ALA A 41 1.26 6.76 -9.95
N ALA A 42 0.25 6.53 -10.79
CA ALA A 42 -1.08 6.14 -10.35
C ALA A 42 -1.07 4.75 -9.71
N PHE A 43 -0.31 3.80 -10.28
CA PHE A 43 -0.15 2.46 -9.74
C PHE A 43 0.55 2.49 -8.38
N ALA A 44 1.65 3.24 -8.26
CA ALA A 44 2.36 3.42 -7.00
C ALA A 44 1.48 4.07 -5.93
N ALA A 45 0.70 5.09 -6.30
CA ALA A 45 -0.25 5.73 -5.38
C ALA A 45 -1.36 4.77 -4.94
N ARG A 46 -1.91 3.98 -5.87
CA ARG A 46 -2.99 3.03 -5.58
C ARG A 46 -2.51 1.86 -4.71
N VAL A 47 -1.37 1.27 -5.06
CA VAL A 47 -0.76 0.18 -4.28
C VAL A 47 -0.24 0.69 -2.93
N GLY A 48 0.27 1.93 -2.86
CA GLY A 48 0.63 2.58 -1.61
C GLY A 48 -0.58 2.72 -0.68
N GLN A 49 -1.71 3.19 -1.20
CA GLN A 49 -2.97 3.30 -0.44
C GLN A 49 -3.59 1.95 -0.04
N GLU A 50 -3.43 0.90 -0.84
CA GLU A 50 -3.91 -0.44 -0.45
C GLU A 50 -3.03 -1.10 0.63
N ARG A 51 -1.79 -0.62 0.81
CA ARG A 51 -0.86 -1.13 1.84
C ARG A 51 -0.92 -0.31 3.14
N ASP A 52 -1.18 0.99 3.03
CA ASP A 52 -1.47 1.89 4.15
C ASP A 52 -2.98 2.10 4.29
N ASP A 53 -3.62 1.16 4.96
CA ASP A 53 -4.97 1.31 5.49
C ASP A 53 -5.00 2.60 6.35
N PRO A 54 -5.72 3.67 5.95
CA PRO A 54 -5.72 4.93 6.67
C PRO A 54 -6.60 4.80 7.91
N ILE A 55 -6.12 4.03 8.87
CA ILE A 55 -6.61 4.11 10.25
C ILE A 55 -6.13 5.46 10.78
N SER A 56 -7.01 6.19 11.46
CA SER A 56 -6.53 7.35 12.22
C SER A 56 -5.47 6.93 13.23
N ASP A 57 -4.45 7.78 13.46
CA ASP A 57 -3.36 7.51 14.42
C ASP A 57 -3.91 7.13 15.81
N ALA A 58 -5.01 7.78 16.22
CA ALA A 58 -5.68 7.52 17.49
C ALA A 58 -6.31 6.11 17.56
N GLU A 59 -6.93 5.66 16.47
CA GLU A 59 -7.51 4.32 16.38
C GLU A 59 -6.39 3.27 16.30
N LEU A 60 -5.27 3.57 15.64
CA LEU A 60 -4.11 2.67 15.62
C LEU A 60 -3.53 2.52 17.03
N ASP A 61 -3.39 3.62 17.77
CA ASP A 61 -2.92 3.61 19.16
C ASP A 61 -3.86 2.83 20.10
N GLU A 62 -5.17 2.90 19.86
CA GLU A 62 -6.14 2.10 20.61
C GLU A 62 -6.00 0.62 20.28
N GLN A 63 -5.92 0.26 19.00
CA GLN A 63 -5.71 -1.12 18.55
C GLN A 63 -4.40 -1.70 19.11
N VAL A 64 -3.33 -0.91 19.12
CA VAL A 64 -2.03 -1.31 19.70
C VAL A 64 -2.16 -1.53 21.21
N ARG A 65 -2.83 -0.62 21.95
CA ARG A 65 -3.06 -0.79 23.39
C ARG A 65 -3.86 -2.05 23.71
N LEU A 66 -4.93 -2.31 22.96
CA LEU A 66 -5.76 -3.50 23.12
C LEU A 66 -4.98 -4.78 22.83
N VAL A 67 -4.25 -4.83 21.71
CA VAL A 67 -3.41 -5.99 21.37
C VAL A 67 -2.30 -6.21 22.42
N PHE A 68 -1.73 -5.14 22.98
CA PHE A 68 -0.76 -5.26 24.07
C PHE A 68 -1.36 -5.80 25.35
N ALA A 69 -2.56 -5.38 25.74
CA ALA A 69 -3.23 -5.91 26.91
C ALA A 69 -3.48 -7.43 26.80
N CYS A 70 -3.72 -7.93 25.57
CA CYS A 70 -3.93 -9.35 25.31
C CYS A 70 -2.64 -10.14 25.01
N ALA A 71 -1.49 -9.49 24.89
CA ALA A 71 -0.25 -10.14 24.49
C ALA A 71 0.19 -11.19 25.53
N GLY A 72 0.33 -12.44 25.11
CA GLY A 72 0.70 -13.58 25.97
C GLY A 72 -0.48 -14.29 26.64
N GLN A 73 -1.72 -13.84 26.41
CA GLN A 73 -2.95 -14.48 26.92
C GLN A 73 -3.59 -15.43 25.89
N GLY A 74 -3.17 -15.39 24.63
CA GLY A 74 -3.69 -16.22 23.55
C GLY A 74 -2.87 -16.07 22.26
N ASP A 75 -3.24 -16.86 21.25
CA ASP A 75 -2.66 -16.75 19.90
C ASP A 75 -3.27 -15.57 19.12
N ALA A 76 -2.70 -15.25 17.96
CA ALA A 76 -3.13 -14.10 17.16
C ALA A 76 -4.61 -14.19 16.74
N ALA A 77 -5.14 -15.40 16.53
CA ALA A 77 -6.54 -15.62 16.19
C ALA A 77 -7.47 -15.31 17.37
N ALA A 78 -7.12 -15.76 18.58
CA ALA A 78 -7.86 -15.46 19.79
C ALA A 78 -7.85 -13.95 20.10
N ILE A 79 -6.70 -13.30 19.92
CA ILE A 79 -6.56 -11.84 20.13
C ILE A 79 -7.36 -11.06 19.10
N ALA A 80 -7.33 -11.45 17.82
CA ALA A 80 -8.14 -10.83 16.77
C ALA A 80 -9.65 -10.94 17.08
N LYS A 81 -10.10 -12.11 17.54
CA LYS A 81 -11.49 -12.32 17.96
C LYS A 81 -11.89 -11.48 19.17
N ALA A 82 -11.00 -11.32 20.15
CA ALA A 82 -11.27 -10.57 21.37
C ALA A 82 -11.29 -9.04 21.17
N THR A 83 -10.45 -8.54 20.26
CA THR A 83 -10.25 -7.10 20.04
C THR A 83 -10.97 -6.54 18.83
N GLY A 84 -11.45 -7.41 17.92
CA GLY A 84 -12.00 -7.01 16.63
C GLY A 84 -10.95 -6.54 15.63
N VAL A 85 -9.66 -6.56 15.99
CA VAL A 85 -8.55 -6.14 15.12
C VAL A 85 -8.26 -7.24 14.09
N PRO A 86 -8.03 -6.90 12.81
CA PRO A 86 -7.68 -7.89 11.79
C PRO A 86 -6.45 -8.73 12.16
N ALA A 87 -6.50 -10.04 11.96
CA ALA A 87 -5.43 -10.98 12.34
C ALA A 87 -4.05 -10.58 11.78
N ALA A 88 -3.98 -10.17 10.51
CA ALA A 88 -2.74 -9.69 9.89
C ALA A 88 -2.16 -8.43 10.58
N ARG A 89 -3.01 -7.60 11.22
CA ARG A 89 -2.56 -6.44 12.01
C ARG A 89 -2.10 -6.87 13.40
N VAL A 90 -2.82 -7.79 14.05
CA VAL A 90 -2.38 -8.42 15.31
C VAL A 90 -0.99 -9.06 15.14
N ASP A 91 -0.77 -9.81 14.07
CA ASP A 91 0.52 -10.42 13.76
C ASP A 91 1.65 -9.39 13.61
N ARG A 92 1.38 -8.29 12.88
CA ARG A 92 2.34 -7.18 12.73
C ARG A 92 2.68 -6.53 14.09
N ILE A 93 1.69 -6.26 14.93
CA ILE A 93 1.90 -5.66 16.26
C ILE A 93 2.69 -6.60 17.17
N LEU A 94 2.32 -7.89 17.22
CA LEU A 94 3.02 -8.89 18.03
C LEU A 94 4.45 -9.15 17.52
N GLN A 95 4.67 -9.08 16.21
CA GLN A 95 5.99 -9.19 15.61
C GLN A 95 6.86 -7.97 15.97
N ALA A 96 6.33 -6.75 15.85
CA ALA A 96 7.02 -5.54 16.25
C ALA A 96 7.42 -5.55 17.75
N LEU A 97 6.56 -6.10 18.62
CA LEU A 97 6.87 -6.30 20.04
C LEU A 97 8.05 -7.25 20.25
N ARG A 98 8.04 -8.39 19.53
CA ARG A 98 9.12 -9.40 19.59
C ARG A 98 10.44 -8.81 19.14
N ASP A 99 10.43 -8.05 18.04
CA ASP A 99 11.63 -7.43 17.50
C ASP A 99 12.16 -6.32 18.42
N ARG A 100 11.27 -5.55 19.09
CA ARG A 100 11.68 -4.58 20.12
C ARG A 100 12.33 -5.26 21.33
N ARG A 101 11.82 -6.41 21.77
CA ARG A 101 12.41 -7.18 22.88
C ARG A 101 13.78 -7.74 22.53
N LYS A 102 14.02 -8.15 21.28
CA LYS A 102 15.33 -8.61 20.81
C LYS A 102 16.39 -7.51 20.72
N ARG A 103 15.97 -6.25 20.58
CA ARG A 103 16.85 -5.07 20.50
C ARG A 103 17.14 -4.43 21.86
N ARG A 104 16.57 -4.97 22.93
CA ARG A 104 16.84 -4.59 24.32
C ARG A 104 17.78 -5.61 24.95
#